data_AF-A0A699Z120-F1
#
_entry.id   AF-A0A699Z120-F1
#
_cell.length_a   1.000
_cell.length_b   1.000
_cell.length_c   1.000
_cell.angle_alpha   90.00
_cell.angle_beta   90.00
_cell.angle_gamma   90.00
#
_symmetry.space_group_name_H-M   'P 1'
#
loop_
_entity.id
_entity.type
_entity.pdbx_description
1 polymer ?
#
loop_
_entity_poly.entity_id
_entity_poly.type
_entity_poly.pdbx_seq_one_letter_code
_entity_poly.pdbx_strand_id
1 'polypeptide(L)'
;MPLRKMRHITGFVPQDDIVHEDLSVRENLSYAAHLRLPRDLADAHRRAAVIEDALDMLQLRHIQHYRVGSVEKRGISGGQRKRVNIGLELVSSPSVLFLDEPTSGLDATASNDILTSLADMAALGMSVIAVIHQPRFSSFMLFDQVLLLGHGGHTVFVGPPGVAVLYFHHGLGFTLPPRENPADVLMDILGGKVPREGNTRYKPGMLPSWWTVKGHAWVQEFEELNQGHKATGFSWLGCDSQGEVVEVEPEMIEYMEEEFD
;
A
#
# COMPACT_ATOMS: atom_id res chain seq x y z
N MET A 1 16.12 2.38 -18.27
CA MET A 1 16.85 3.55 -17.74
C MET A 1 17.61 3.13 -16.48
N PRO A 2 18.85 3.60 -16.23
CA PRO A 2 19.55 3.29 -14.97
C PRO A 2 18.86 4.01 -13.80
N LEU A 3 18.63 3.32 -12.67
CA LEU A 3 18.00 3.88 -11.44
C LEU A 3 18.61 5.22 -11.00
N ARG A 4 19.91 5.42 -11.26
CA ARG A 4 20.64 6.66 -10.95
C ARG A 4 20.07 7.90 -11.63
N LYS A 5 19.41 7.76 -12.80
CA LYS A 5 18.76 8.86 -13.51
C LYS A 5 17.38 9.21 -12.93
N MET A 6 16.74 8.31 -12.18
CA MET A 6 15.40 8.53 -11.62
C MET A 6 15.42 9.14 -10.21
N ARG A 7 16.60 9.27 -9.59
CA ARG A 7 16.77 9.80 -8.23
C ARG A 7 16.12 11.17 -7.98
N HIS A 8 15.91 11.98 -9.01
CA HIS A 8 15.32 13.31 -8.90
C HIS A 8 13.78 13.29 -8.92
N ILE A 9 13.15 12.18 -9.30
CA ILE A 9 11.68 12.01 -9.31
C ILE A 9 11.21 10.97 -8.28
N THR A 10 12.12 10.31 -7.56
CA THR A 10 11.82 9.25 -6.59
C THR A 10 12.12 9.70 -5.16
N GLY A 11 11.20 9.47 -4.23
CA GLY A 11 11.44 9.50 -2.79
C GLY A 11 11.56 8.09 -2.23
N PHE A 12 12.40 7.88 -1.22
CA PHE A 12 12.54 6.58 -0.54
C PHE A 12 12.55 6.75 0.96
N VAL A 13 11.52 6.22 1.62
CA VAL A 13 11.36 6.23 3.08
C VAL A 13 11.83 4.86 3.61
N PRO A 14 12.96 4.77 4.33
CA PRO A 14 13.40 3.52 4.94
C PRO A 14 12.51 3.12 6.13
N GLN A 15 12.62 1.86 6.55
CA GLN A 15 11.94 1.33 7.73
C GLN A 15 12.31 2.11 9.02
N ASP A 16 13.59 2.46 9.16
CA ASP A 16 14.07 3.27 10.29
C ASP A 16 13.69 4.75 10.15
N ASP A 17 13.27 5.36 11.26
CA ASP A 17 12.90 6.78 11.30
C ASP A 17 14.14 7.68 11.45
N ILE A 18 14.70 8.12 10.32
CA ILE A 18 15.89 8.97 10.29
C ILE A 18 15.48 10.45 10.32
N VAL A 19 15.35 11.00 11.53
CA VAL A 19 14.90 12.37 11.79
C VAL A 19 15.84 13.09 12.75
N HIS A 20 15.96 14.42 12.64
CA HIS A 20 16.72 15.21 13.60
C HIS A 20 15.92 15.42 14.89
N GLU A 21 16.34 14.74 15.95
CA GLU A 21 15.65 14.66 17.24
C GLU A 21 15.57 16.00 17.98
N ASP A 22 16.61 16.83 17.88
CA ASP A 22 16.65 18.12 18.57
C ASP A 22 15.87 19.22 17.83
N LEU A 23 15.49 19.01 16.56
CA LEU A 23 14.75 19.96 15.76
C LEU A 23 13.24 19.78 15.93
N SER A 24 12.48 20.84 15.70
CA SER A 24 11.02 20.75 15.54
C SER A 24 10.64 20.05 14.25
N VAL A 25 9.38 19.62 14.17
CA VAL A 25 8.80 19.02 12.96
C VAL A 25 8.98 19.93 11.74
N ARG A 26 8.62 21.22 11.86
CA ARG A 26 8.78 22.20 10.79
C ARG A 26 10.25 22.42 10.42
N GLU A 27 11.15 22.49 11.40
CA GLU A 27 12.58 22.66 11.14
C GLU A 27 13.17 21.47 10.38
N ASN A 28 12.78 20.24 10.72
CA ASN A 28 13.14 19.03 9.99
C ASN A 28 12.73 19.13 8.51
N LEU A 29 11.45 19.39 8.25
CA LEU A 29 10.92 19.53 6.89
C LEU A 29 11.58 20.69 6.12
N SER A 30 11.76 21.83 6.80
CA SER A 30 12.42 22.99 6.22
C SER A 30 13.85 22.67 5.83
N TYR A 31 14.60 22.00 6.70
CA TYR A 31 15.99 21.63 6.44
C TYR A 31 16.11 20.70 5.22
N ALA A 32 15.27 19.68 5.14
CA ALA A 32 15.20 18.79 3.97
C ALA A 32 14.83 19.56 2.69
N ALA A 33 13.83 20.44 2.75
CA ALA A 33 13.41 21.26 1.62
C ALA A 33 14.54 22.17 1.10
N HIS A 34 15.30 22.82 1.98
CA HIS A 34 16.42 23.70 1.58
C HIS A 34 17.58 22.94 0.90
N LEU A 35 17.77 21.67 1.21
CA LEU A 35 18.83 20.86 0.62
C LEU A 35 18.43 20.20 -0.69
N ARG A 36 17.15 19.84 -0.84
CA ARG A 36 16.66 19.01 -1.96
C ARG A 36 15.97 19.82 -3.05
N LEU A 37 15.36 20.96 -2.72
CA LEU A 37 14.72 21.80 -3.72
C LEU A 37 15.79 22.60 -4.49
N PRO A 38 15.71 22.66 -5.84
CA PRO A 38 16.57 23.48 -6.67
C PRO A 38 16.75 24.92 -6.17
N ARG A 39 17.97 25.47 -6.27
CA ARG A 39 18.27 26.83 -5.78
C ARG A 39 17.58 27.94 -6.61
N ASP A 40 17.22 27.62 -7.85
CA ASP A 40 16.45 28.50 -8.75
C ASP A 40 14.97 28.61 -8.35
N LEU A 41 14.45 27.71 -7.50
CA LEU A 41 13.29 27.95 -6.63
C LEU A 41 13.67 28.96 -5.52
N ALA A 42 14.35 30.06 -5.88
CA ALA A 42 14.70 31.16 -5.00
C ALA A 42 13.46 31.84 -4.38
N ASP A 43 12.28 31.54 -4.93
CA ASP A 43 11.01 31.90 -4.35
C ASP A 43 10.80 31.21 -2.99
N ALA A 44 11.10 31.95 -1.93
CA ALA A 44 10.81 31.54 -0.56
C ALA A 44 9.33 31.18 -0.37
N HIS A 45 8.42 31.76 -1.16
CA HIS A 45 7.01 31.46 -1.12
C HIS A 45 6.72 30.04 -1.60
N ARG A 46 7.31 29.62 -2.73
CA ARG A 46 7.16 28.26 -3.24
C ARG A 46 7.75 27.20 -2.32
N ARG A 47 8.91 27.46 -1.71
CA ARG A 47 9.47 26.55 -0.69
C ARG A 47 8.57 26.44 0.53
N ALA A 48 8.04 27.57 1.00
CA ALA A 48 7.10 27.58 2.12
C ALA A 48 5.84 26.80 1.77
N ALA A 49 5.28 26.97 0.58
CA ALA A 49 4.11 26.24 0.11
C ALA A 49 4.32 24.72 0.15
N VAL A 50 5.44 24.21 -0.38
CA VAL A 50 5.76 22.77 -0.33
C VAL A 50 5.85 22.24 1.11
N ILE A 51 6.36 23.04 2.04
CA ILE A 51 6.42 22.67 3.46
C ILE A 51 5.03 22.68 4.09
N GLU A 52 4.19 23.68 3.78
CA GLU A 52 2.79 23.70 4.24
C GLU A 52 2.00 22.51 3.70
N ASP A 53 2.11 22.22 2.41
CA ASP A 53 1.42 21.12 1.75
C ASP A 53 1.82 19.78 2.39
N ALA A 54 3.12 19.57 2.65
CA ALA A 54 3.58 18.37 3.34
C ALA A 54 3.06 18.28 4.79
N LEU A 55 3.00 19.40 5.51
CA LEU A 55 2.43 19.43 6.86
C LEU A 55 0.93 19.12 6.87
N ASP A 56 0.18 19.60 5.88
CA ASP A 56 -1.26 19.38 5.76
C ASP A 56 -1.56 17.94 5.32
N MET A 57 -0.90 17.44 4.26
CA MET A 57 -1.09 16.06 3.76
C MET A 57 -0.76 15.00 4.82
N LEU A 58 0.23 15.25 5.67
CA LEU A 58 0.63 14.33 6.74
C LEU A 58 -0.04 14.64 8.09
N GLN A 59 -0.96 15.61 8.12
CA GLN A 59 -1.68 16.06 9.31
C GLN A 59 -0.76 16.47 10.47
N LEU A 60 0.42 17.03 10.17
CA LEU A 60 1.46 17.42 11.13
C LEU A 60 1.32 18.88 11.61
N ARG A 61 0.42 19.67 11.03
CA ARG A 61 0.33 21.11 11.29
C ARG A 61 0.13 21.48 12.77
N HIS A 62 -0.62 20.67 13.50
CA HIS A 62 -0.90 20.89 14.93
C HIS A 62 0.33 20.67 15.83
N ILE A 63 1.33 19.91 15.37
CA ILE A 63 2.59 19.63 16.10
C ILE A 63 3.82 20.25 15.44
N GLN A 64 3.65 21.11 14.44
CA GLN A 64 4.74 21.64 13.61
C GLN A 64 5.89 22.29 14.42
N HIS A 65 5.61 22.85 15.60
CA HIS A 65 6.59 23.52 16.46
C HIS A 65 7.10 22.64 17.60
N TYR A 66 6.65 21.39 17.69
CA TYR A 66 7.06 20.45 18.73
C TYR A 66 8.39 19.82 18.31
N ARG A 67 9.31 19.65 19.27
CA ARG A 67 10.55 18.91 19.04
C ARG A 67 10.25 17.44 18.78
N VAL A 68 10.93 16.86 17.81
CA VAL A 68 10.80 15.43 17.48
C VAL A 68 11.19 14.56 18.68
N GLY A 69 12.25 14.94 19.40
CA GLY A 69 12.74 14.28 20.60
C GLY A 69 13.45 12.96 20.31
N SER A 70 13.81 12.26 21.38
CA SER A 70 14.48 10.95 21.37
C SER A 70 13.83 10.03 22.41
N VAL A 71 14.32 8.79 22.54
CA VAL A 71 13.89 7.89 23.63
C VAL A 71 14.20 8.49 25.01
N GLU A 72 15.30 9.24 25.12
CA GLU A 72 15.73 9.89 26.37
C GLU A 72 15.08 11.25 26.58
N LYS A 73 14.76 11.97 25.49
CA LYS A 73 14.14 13.30 25.51
C LYS A 73 12.73 13.23 24.93
N ARG A 74 11.71 13.26 25.80
CA ARG A 74 10.30 13.22 25.37
C ARG A 74 10.01 14.23 24.25
N GLY A 75 9.47 13.73 23.14
CA GLY A 75 9.03 14.53 21.99
C GLY A 75 7.67 14.06 21.45
N ILE A 76 7.56 13.95 20.14
CA ILE A 76 6.34 13.49 19.44
C ILE A 76 6.16 11.97 19.54
N SER A 77 4.96 11.47 19.23
CA SER A 77 4.67 10.03 19.23
C SER A 77 5.39 9.29 18.10
N GLY A 78 5.46 7.96 18.16
CA GLY A 78 6.05 7.12 17.11
C GLY A 78 5.35 7.29 15.76
N GLY A 79 4.01 7.29 15.73
CA GLY A 79 3.25 7.54 14.51
C GLY A 79 3.48 8.94 13.93
N GLN A 80 3.57 9.95 14.80
CA GLN A 80 3.92 11.31 14.37
C GLN A 80 5.34 11.35 13.79
N ARG A 81 6.30 10.69 14.43
CA ARG A 81 7.68 10.58 13.94
C ARG A 81 7.75 9.92 12.56
N LYS A 82 7.03 8.82 12.35
CA LYS A 82 6.95 8.15 11.04
C LYS A 82 6.39 9.09 9.97
N ARG A 83 5.34 9.86 10.28
CA ARG A 83 4.81 10.90 9.37
C ARG A 83 5.86 11.98 9.07
N VAL A 84 6.65 12.43 10.05
CA VAL A 84 7.76 13.36 9.79
C VAL A 84 8.78 12.75 8.83
N ASN A 85 9.16 11.48 9.03
CA ASN A 85 10.10 10.76 8.16
C ASN A 85 9.60 10.71 6.70
N ILE A 86 8.31 10.39 6.50
CA ILE A 86 7.67 10.46 5.17
C ILE A 86 7.73 11.89 4.60
N GLY A 87 7.46 12.89 5.44
CA GLY A 87 7.52 14.30 5.06
C GLY A 87 8.90 14.76 4.57
N LEU A 88 9.99 14.22 5.13
CA LEU A 88 11.36 14.54 4.67
C LEU A 88 11.61 14.13 3.22
N GLU A 89 10.96 13.07 2.75
CA GLU A 89 10.98 12.66 1.35
C GLU A 89 9.99 13.48 0.51
N LEU A 90 8.79 13.72 1.05
CA LEU A 90 7.71 14.40 0.34
C LEU A 90 8.04 15.86 -0.02
N VAL A 91 8.80 16.58 0.81
CA VAL A 91 9.21 17.98 0.52
C VAL A 91 10.11 18.13 -0.70
N SER A 92 10.60 17.01 -1.26
CA SER A 92 11.30 17.02 -2.55
C SER A 92 10.35 16.93 -3.76
N SER A 93 9.03 16.88 -3.52
CA SER A 93 7.97 16.72 -4.52
C SER A 93 8.23 15.55 -5.50
N PRO A 94 8.45 14.33 -4.99
CA PRO A 94 8.68 13.18 -5.85
C PRO A 94 7.42 12.82 -6.65
N SER A 95 7.60 12.27 -7.85
CA SER A 95 6.50 11.68 -8.63
C SER A 95 6.23 10.23 -8.22
N VAL A 96 7.24 9.55 -7.67
CA VAL A 96 7.15 8.18 -7.19
C VAL A 96 7.71 8.09 -5.77
N LEU A 97 6.92 7.60 -4.82
CA LEU A 97 7.31 7.44 -3.42
C LEU A 97 7.40 5.96 -3.07
N PHE A 98 8.57 5.51 -2.66
CA PHE A 98 8.80 4.17 -2.14
C PHE A 98 8.87 4.20 -0.61
N LEU A 99 8.18 3.28 0.05
CA LEU A 99 8.18 3.14 1.51
C LEU A 99 8.49 1.70 1.91
N ASP A 100 9.44 1.54 2.82
CA ASP A 100 9.76 0.25 3.41
C ASP A 100 9.13 0.14 4.79
N GLU A 101 8.16 -0.76 4.93
CA GLU A 101 7.38 -0.99 6.17
C GLU A 101 6.92 0.28 6.91
N PRO A 102 6.16 1.20 6.28
CA PRO A 102 5.76 2.46 6.89
C PRO A 102 4.82 2.30 8.11
N THR A 103 4.24 1.12 8.31
CA THR A 103 3.35 0.81 9.44
C THR A 103 4.05 0.06 10.58
N SER A 104 5.34 -0.25 10.43
CA SER A 104 6.10 -0.99 11.45
C SER A 104 6.17 -0.24 12.78
N GLY A 105 5.96 -0.97 13.88
CA GLY A 105 6.04 -0.42 15.24
C GLY A 105 4.88 0.52 15.63
N LEU A 106 3.84 0.64 14.80
CA LEU A 106 2.67 1.46 15.07
C LEU A 106 1.49 0.62 15.55
N ASP A 107 0.62 1.23 16.35
CA ASP A 107 -0.70 0.67 16.57
C ASP A 107 -1.55 0.75 15.29
N ALA A 108 -2.71 0.11 15.34
CA ALA A 108 -3.58 0.00 14.19
C ALA A 108 -4.19 1.32 13.71
N THR A 109 -4.51 2.21 14.64
CA THR A 109 -5.10 3.51 14.30
C THR A 109 -4.06 4.37 13.61
N ALA A 110 -2.86 4.46 14.18
CA ALA A 110 -1.74 5.21 13.59
C ALA A 110 -1.31 4.63 12.24
N SER A 111 -1.31 3.29 12.10
CA SER A 111 -1.03 2.62 10.82
C SER A 111 -2.07 2.97 9.75
N ASN A 112 -3.36 2.91 10.11
CA ASN A 112 -4.44 3.22 9.18
C ASN A 112 -4.38 4.68 8.73
N ASP A 113 -4.14 5.63 9.64
CA ASP A 113 -4.01 7.04 9.29
C ASP A 113 -2.86 7.30 8.30
N ILE A 114 -1.73 6.60 8.46
CA ILE A 114 -0.61 6.69 7.52
C ILE A 114 -1.03 6.16 6.15
N LEU A 115 -1.66 4.98 6.10
CA LEU A 115 -2.09 4.39 4.82
C LEU A 115 -3.16 5.23 4.14
N THR A 116 -4.09 5.83 4.88
CA THR A 116 -5.04 6.81 4.33
C THR A 116 -4.33 8.01 3.73
N SER A 117 -3.33 8.58 4.43
CA SER A 117 -2.56 9.72 3.92
C SER A 117 -1.80 9.35 2.63
N LEU A 118 -1.29 8.11 2.54
CA LEU A 118 -0.64 7.59 1.33
C LEU A 118 -1.63 7.34 0.18
N ALA A 119 -2.85 6.89 0.49
CA ALA A 119 -3.92 6.75 -0.50
C ALA A 119 -4.39 8.12 -1.03
N ASP A 120 -4.55 9.12 -0.17
CA ASP A 120 -4.89 10.49 -0.56
C ASP A 120 -3.82 11.08 -1.49
N MET A 121 -2.54 10.83 -1.18
CA MET A 121 -1.41 11.17 -2.03
C MET A 121 -1.47 10.49 -3.41
N ALA A 122 -1.83 9.20 -3.44
CA ALA A 122 -2.01 8.46 -4.68
C ALA A 122 -3.15 9.02 -5.53
N ALA A 123 -4.27 9.37 -4.91
CA ALA A 123 -5.41 10.02 -5.56
C ALA A 123 -5.08 11.38 -6.19
N LEU A 124 -4.07 12.08 -5.66
CA LEU A 124 -3.55 13.33 -6.23
C LEU A 124 -2.54 13.13 -7.38
N GLY A 125 -2.28 11.88 -7.78
CA GLY A 125 -1.46 11.53 -8.95
C GLY A 125 -0.01 11.15 -8.63
N MET A 126 0.36 10.95 -7.36
CA MET A 126 1.67 10.41 -6.99
C MET A 126 1.65 8.88 -7.05
N SER A 127 2.67 8.24 -7.64
CA SER A 127 2.78 6.77 -7.53
C SER A 127 3.36 6.38 -6.19
N VAL A 128 2.60 5.65 -5.37
CA VAL A 128 3.06 5.19 -4.05
C VAL A 128 3.26 3.68 -4.08
N ILE A 129 4.45 3.23 -3.67
CA ILE A 129 4.80 1.81 -3.56
C ILE A 129 5.27 1.57 -2.14
N ALA A 130 4.59 0.68 -1.41
CA ALA A 130 4.92 0.36 -0.03
C ALA A 130 5.07 -1.14 0.17
N VAL A 131 6.05 -1.55 0.97
CA VAL A 131 6.13 -2.90 1.54
C VAL A 131 5.33 -2.91 2.84
N ILE A 132 4.30 -3.74 2.94
CA ILE A 132 3.42 -3.80 4.12
C ILE A 132 3.41 -5.23 4.66
N HIS A 133 3.72 -5.39 5.95
CA HIS A 133 3.60 -6.66 6.65
C HIS A 133 2.23 -6.74 7.34
N GLN A 134 1.43 -7.73 6.95
CA GLN A 134 0.17 -8.11 7.60
C GLN A 134 -0.79 -6.91 7.85
N PRO A 135 -1.28 -6.26 6.78
CA PRO A 135 -2.25 -5.17 6.95
C PRO A 135 -3.54 -5.70 7.55
N ARG A 136 -4.21 -4.85 8.35
CA ARG A 136 -5.61 -5.10 8.72
C ARG A 136 -6.50 -5.09 7.49
N PHE A 137 -7.65 -5.75 7.58
CA PHE A 137 -8.67 -5.74 6.54
C PHE A 137 -8.94 -4.34 5.96
N SER A 138 -9.27 -3.37 6.82
CA SER A 138 -9.59 -2.00 6.41
C SER A 138 -8.45 -1.35 5.62
N SER A 139 -7.22 -1.63 6.02
CA SER A 139 -6.01 -1.11 5.38
C SER A 139 -5.68 -1.84 4.08
N PHE A 140 -5.91 -3.15 4.03
CA PHE A 140 -5.72 -3.97 2.84
C PHE A 140 -6.62 -3.52 1.69
N MET A 141 -7.84 -3.09 2.02
CA MET A 141 -8.80 -2.58 1.04
C MET A 141 -8.52 -1.15 0.55
N LEU A 142 -7.57 -0.43 1.16
CA LEU A 142 -7.15 0.89 0.66
C LEU A 142 -6.23 0.81 -0.57
N PHE A 143 -5.65 -0.36 -0.86
CA PHE A 143 -4.69 -0.50 -1.94
C PHE A 143 -5.38 -0.56 -3.31
N ASP A 144 -4.91 0.24 -4.26
CA ASP A 144 -5.32 0.14 -5.66
C ASP A 144 -4.88 -1.20 -6.27
N GLN A 145 -3.67 -1.63 -5.94
CA GLN A 145 -3.06 -2.88 -6.39
C GLN A 145 -2.21 -3.52 -5.29
N VAL A 146 -2.19 -4.85 -5.25
CA VAL A 146 -1.30 -5.65 -4.40
C VAL A 146 -0.42 -6.53 -5.28
N LEU A 147 0.89 -6.50 -5.02
CA LEU A 147 1.87 -7.44 -5.57
C LEU A 147 2.19 -8.45 -4.48
N LEU A 148 1.76 -9.70 -4.69
CA LEU A 148 2.11 -10.80 -3.81
C LEU A 148 3.33 -11.53 -4.36
N LEU A 149 4.31 -11.75 -3.48
CA LEU A 149 5.54 -12.48 -3.78
C LEU A 149 5.56 -13.81 -3.02
N GLY A 150 5.70 -14.90 -3.76
CA GLY A 150 5.82 -16.24 -3.22
C GLY A 150 7.27 -16.69 -3.05
N HIS A 151 7.44 -18.01 -2.96
CA HIS A 151 8.75 -18.63 -2.75
C HIS A 151 9.78 -18.20 -3.82
N GLY A 152 10.98 -17.80 -3.36
CA GLY A 152 12.05 -17.33 -4.23
C GLY A 152 11.86 -15.93 -4.80
N GLY A 153 10.91 -15.14 -4.28
CA GLY A 153 10.66 -13.76 -4.73
C GLY A 153 9.93 -13.67 -6.08
N HIS A 154 9.29 -14.77 -6.50
CA HIS A 154 8.50 -14.79 -7.73
C HIS A 154 7.10 -14.24 -7.48
N THR A 155 6.58 -13.50 -8.46
CA THR A 155 5.20 -13.04 -8.45
C THR A 155 4.23 -14.21 -8.44
N VAL A 156 3.23 -14.13 -7.56
CA VAL A 156 2.12 -15.08 -7.49
C VAL A 156 0.76 -14.42 -7.72
N PHE A 157 0.70 -13.09 -7.61
CA PHE A 157 -0.46 -12.29 -7.94
C PHE A 157 -0.08 -10.82 -8.11
N VAL A 158 -0.70 -10.13 -9.07
CA VAL A 158 -0.72 -8.66 -9.19
C VAL A 158 -2.11 -8.23 -9.61
N GLY A 159 -2.73 -7.33 -8.85
CA GLY A 159 -4.05 -6.78 -9.16
C GLY A 159 -4.72 -6.17 -7.93
N PRO A 160 -6.00 -5.76 -8.02
CA PRO A 160 -6.72 -5.21 -6.88
C PRO A 160 -6.88 -6.22 -5.72
N PRO A 161 -6.93 -5.77 -4.45
CA PRO A 161 -7.07 -6.63 -3.27
C PRO A 161 -8.26 -7.60 -3.35
N GLY A 162 -9.43 -7.12 -3.77
CA GLY A 162 -10.63 -7.96 -3.91
C GLY A 162 -10.48 -9.05 -4.97
N VAL A 163 -9.79 -8.74 -6.08
CA VAL A 163 -9.50 -9.73 -7.14
C VAL A 163 -8.53 -10.78 -6.64
N ALA A 164 -7.59 -10.42 -5.76
CA ALA A 164 -6.71 -11.38 -5.12
C ALA A 164 -7.52 -12.40 -4.31
N VAL A 165 -8.46 -11.94 -3.49
CA VAL A 165 -9.34 -12.81 -2.69
C VAL A 165 -10.08 -13.81 -3.59
N LEU A 166 -10.70 -13.33 -4.67
CA LEU A 166 -11.43 -14.19 -5.62
C LEU A 166 -10.52 -15.17 -6.36
N TYR A 167 -9.35 -14.73 -6.81
CA TYR A 167 -8.39 -15.57 -7.50
C TYR A 167 -7.92 -16.73 -6.63
N PHE A 168 -7.57 -16.48 -5.37
CA PHE A 168 -7.14 -17.54 -4.46
C PHE A 168 -8.31 -18.43 -4.03
N HIS A 169 -9.51 -17.87 -3.85
CA HIS A 169 -10.68 -18.64 -3.43
C HIS A 169 -11.23 -19.52 -4.56
N HIS A 170 -11.70 -18.90 -5.64
CA HIS A 170 -12.37 -19.57 -6.75
C HIS A 170 -11.38 -20.06 -7.81
N GLY A 171 -10.45 -19.22 -8.25
CA GLY A 171 -9.50 -19.58 -9.30
C GLY A 171 -8.48 -20.67 -8.90
N LEU A 172 -8.10 -20.72 -7.62
CA LEU A 172 -7.13 -21.68 -7.09
C LEU A 172 -7.73 -22.66 -6.07
N GLY A 173 -8.98 -22.53 -5.67
CA GLY A 173 -9.65 -23.48 -4.76
C GLY A 173 -9.12 -23.49 -3.33
N PHE A 174 -8.63 -22.37 -2.80
CA PHE A 174 -8.31 -22.25 -1.38
C PHE A 174 -9.54 -21.78 -0.58
N THR A 175 -9.71 -22.27 0.63
CA THR A 175 -10.79 -21.81 1.50
C THR A 175 -10.37 -20.54 2.23
N LEU A 176 -11.10 -19.43 2.04
CA LEU A 176 -10.90 -18.18 2.78
C LEU A 176 -12.03 -18.03 3.82
N PRO A 177 -11.76 -18.22 5.12
CA PRO A 177 -12.81 -18.16 6.14
C PRO A 177 -13.44 -16.75 6.24
N PRO A 178 -14.78 -16.60 6.26
CA PRO A 178 -15.44 -15.28 6.22
C PRO A 178 -15.12 -14.33 7.38
N ARG A 179 -14.58 -14.85 8.49
CA ARG A 179 -14.26 -14.06 9.71
C ARG A 179 -12.76 -13.87 9.92
N GLU A 180 -11.95 -14.31 8.97
CA GLU A 180 -10.51 -14.12 9.01
C GLU A 180 -10.09 -12.98 8.09
N ASN A 181 -8.99 -12.33 8.43
CA ASN A 181 -8.43 -11.26 7.61
C ASN A 181 -7.85 -11.89 6.32
N PRO A 182 -8.37 -11.56 5.12
CA PRO A 182 -7.91 -12.15 3.87
C PRO A 182 -6.42 -11.91 3.64
N ALA A 183 -5.87 -10.76 4.06
CA ALA A 183 -4.44 -10.51 3.95
C ALA A 183 -3.60 -11.55 4.72
N ASP A 184 -4.04 -11.97 5.91
CA ASP A 184 -3.36 -12.99 6.70
C ASP A 184 -3.52 -14.38 6.07
N VAL A 185 -4.72 -14.72 5.61
CA VAL A 185 -4.98 -16.01 4.92
C VAL A 185 -4.16 -16.13 3.65
N LEU A 186 -4.08 -15.06 2.84
CA LEU A 186 -3.24 -15.01 1.64
C LEU A 186 -1.78 -15.28 2.01
N MET A 187 -1.24 -14.60 3.02
CA MET A 187 0.14 -14.84 3.49
C MET A 187 0.36 -16.27 3.99
N ASP A 188 -0.63 -16.88 4.64
CA ASP A 188 -0.56 -18.27 5.09
C ASP A 188 -0.64 -19.28 3.93
N ILE A 189 -1.40 -18.97 2.88
CA ILE A 189 -1.36 -19.72 1.61
C ILE A 189 0.04 -19.65 1.01
N LEU A 190 0.63 -18.45 0.90
CA LEU A 190 2.00 -18.25 0.39
C LEU A 190 3.06 -18.94 1.26
N GLY A 191 2.81 -19.03 2.56
CA GLY A 191 3.65 -19.74 3.52
C GLY A 191 3.44 -21.27 3.53
N GLY A 192 2.42 -21.78 2.85
CA GLY A 192 2.11 -23.22 2.81
C GLY A 192 1.44 -23.75 4.08
N LYS A 193 0.82 -22.88 4.88
CA LYS A 193 0.13 -23.25 6.12
C LYS A 193 -1.33 -23.62 5.90
N VAL A 194 -1.93 -23.16 4.80
CA VAL A 194 -3.32 -23.48 4.43
C VAL A 194 -3.34 -24.71 3.50
N PRO A 195 -4.03 -25.80 3.88
CA PRO A 195 -4.24 -26.94 2.99
C PRO A 195 -5.24 -26.58 1.88
N ARG A 196 -4.99 -27.05 0.66
CA ARG A 196 -5.96 -26.94 -0.44
C ARG A 196 -6.92 -28.12 -0.41
N GLU A 197 -8.22 -27.85 -0.48
CA GLU A 197 -9.23 -28.91 -0.59
C GLU A 197 -8.96 -29.76 -1.86
N GLY A 198 -9.00 -31.08 -1.73
CA GLY A 198 -8.73 -32.01 -2.83
C GLY A 198 -7.25 -32.22 -3.22
N ASN A 199 -6.29 -31.46 -2.69
CA ASN A 199 -4.86 -31.63 -3.01
C ASN A 199 -3.93 -31.50 -1.80
N THR A 200 -3.68 -32.63 -1.11
CA THR A 200 -2.73 -32.74 0.00
C THR A 200 -1.25 -32.59 -0.40
N ARG A 201 -0.95 -32.41 -1.70
CA ARG A 201 0.42 -32.27 -2.24
C ARG A 201 0.79 -30.83 -2.62
N TYR A 202 -0.06 -29.85 -2.29
CA TYR A 202 0.24 -28.44 -2.49
C TYR A 202 1.61 -28.08 -1.89
N LYS A 203 2.41 -27.32 -2.65
CA LYS A 203 3.63 -26.67 -2.17
C LYS A 203 3.63 -25.22 -2.64
N PRO A 204 4.01 -24.26 -1.79
CA PRO A 204 4.08 -22.84 -2.18
C PRO A 204 4.89 -22.55 -3.44
N GLY A 205 5.90 -23.37 -3.75
CA GLY A 205 6.69 -23.24 -4.98
C GLY A 205 5.91 -23.49 -6.27
N MET A 206 4.67 -23.96 -6.21
CA MET A 206 3.78 -24.13 -7.38
C MET A 206 3.00 -22.86 -7.74
N LEU A 207 2.83 -21.92 -6.81
CA LEU A 207 2.03 -20.72 -7.06
C LEU A 207 2.56 -19.86 -8.22
N PRO A 208 3.88 -19.64 -8.38
CA PRO A 208 4.38 -18.82 -9.49
C PRO A 208 4.08 -19.41 -10.87
N SER A 209 4.09 -20.75 -11.01
CA SER A 209 3.76 -21.38 -12.28
C SER A 209 2.26 -21.28 -12.57
N TRP A 210 1.40 -21.39 -11.55
CA TRP A 210 -0.04 -21.17 -11.71
C TRP A 210 -0.35 -19.73 -12.11
N TRP A 211 0.31 -18.75 -11.48
CA TRP A 211 0.19 -17.34 -11.86
C TRP A 211 0.57 -17.10 -13.33
N THR A 212 1.65 -17.72 -13.80
CA THR A 212 2.10 -17.60 -15.20
C THR A 212 1.10 -18.20 -16.20
N VAL A 213 0.39 -19.27 -15.81
CA VAL A 213 -0.53 -19.99 -16.70
C VAL A 213 -1.95 -19.41 -16.70
N LYS A 214 -2.51 -19.10 -15.51
CA LYS A 214 -3.91 -18.69 -15.35
C LYS A 214 -4.08 -17.27 -14.78
N GLY A 215 -3.13 -16.82 -13.96
CA GLY A 215 -3.30 -15.62 -13.15
C GLY A 215 -3.44 -14.32 -13.94
N HIS A 216 -2.70 -14.16 -15.03
CA HIS A 216 -2.82 -12.97 -15.88
C HIS A 216 -4.18 -12.88 -16.59
N ALA A 217 -4.69 -14.00 -17.11
CA ALA A 217 -6.01 -14.05 -17.77
C ALA A 217 -7.14 -13.74 -16.78
N TRP A 218 -7.07 -14.33 -15.58
CA TRP A 218 -8.03 -14.08 -14.50
C TRP A 218 -8.20 -12.58 -14.17
N VAL A 219 -7.09 -11.86 -14.04
CA VAL A 219 -7.13 -10.42 -13.72
C VAL A 219 -7.67 -9.60 -14.89
N GLN A 220 -7.30 -9.95 -16.13
CA GLN A 220 -7.79 -9.25 -17.32
C GLN A 220 -9.29 -9.40 -17.51
N GLU A 221 -9.82 -10.62 -17.40
CA GLU A 221 -11.25 -10.88 -17.54
C GLU A 221 -12.07 -10.19 -16.44
N PHE A 222 -11.58 -10.19 -15.20
CA PHE A 222 -12.22 -9.43 -14.13
C PHE A 222 -12.25 -7.92 -14.43
N GLU A 223 -11.15 -7.35 -14.94
CA GLU A 223 -11.10 -5.94 -15.32
C GLU A 223 -12.07 -5.60 -16.47
N GLU A 224 -12.20 -6.48 -17.47
CA GLU A 224 -13.13 -6.32 -18.59
C GLU A 224 -14.59 -6.38 -18.13
N LEU A 225 -14.94 -7.38 -17.31
CA LEU A 225 -16.26 -7.52 -16.69
C LEU A 225 -16.59 -6.29 -15.84
N ASN A 226 -15.62 -5.77 -15.08
CA ASN A 226 -15.83 -4.61 -14.23
C ASN A 226 -16.00 -3.30 -15.03
N GLN A 227 -15.28 -3.14 -16.15
CA GLN A 227 -15.47 -1.99 -17.04
C GLN A 227 -16.85 -1.99 -17.72
N GLY A 228 -17.35 -3.16 -18.14
CA GLY A 228 -18.68 -3.32 -18.72
C GLY A 228 -19.82 -2.87 -17.80
N HIS A 229 -19.64 -3.01 -16.50
CA HIS A 229 -20.65 -2.68 -15.50
C HIS A 229 -20.48 -1.32 -14.82
N LYS A 230 -19.27 -0.76 -14.77
CA LYS A 230 -19.11 0.67 -14.44
C LYS A 230 -19.87 1.55 -15.44
N ALA A 231 -20.03 1.10 -16.69
CA ALA A 231 -20.88 1.75 -17.68
C ALA A 231 -22.39 1.69 -17.36
N THR A 232 -22.83 0.77 -16.50
CA THR A 232 -24.22 0.64 -16.03
C THR A 232 -24.46 1.25 -14.64
N GLY A 233 -23.43 1.86 -14.03
CA GLY A 233 -23.53 2.55 -12.73
C GLY A 233 -23.22 1.69 -11.51
N PHE A 234 -22.74 0.46 -11.68
CA PHE A 234 -22.35 -0.46 -10.60
C PHE A 234 -20.84 -0.73 -10.61
N SER A 235 -20.22 -0.89 -9.43
CA SER A 235 -18.79 -1.18 -9.28
C SER A 235 -18.63 -2.47 -8.49
N TRP A 236 -18.00 -3.49 -9.09
CA TRP A 236 -17.83 -4.83 -8.51
C TRP A 236 -16.63 -4.96 -7.57
N LEU A 237 -16.04 -3.85 -7.14
CA LEU A 237 -15.00 -3.88 -6.13
C LEU A 237 -15.66 -4.24 -4.79
N GLY A 238 -15.58 -5.55 -4.50
CA GLY A 238 -16.32 -6.28 -3.47
C GLY A 238 -15.88 -5.96 -2.05
N CYS A 239 -16.13 -4.73 -1.60
CA CYS A 239 -16.33 -4.48 -0.19
C CYS A 239 -17.05 -3.16 0.08
N ASP A 240 -18.11 -3.21 0.88
CA ASP A 240 -18.78 -2.00 1.33
C ASP A 240 -17.96 -1.30 2.43
N SER A 241 -18.41 -0.11 2.86
CA SER A 241 -17.75 0.67 3.94
C SER A 241 -17.65 -0.05 5.29
N GLN A 242 -18.28 -1.23 5.45
CA GLN A 242 -18.27 -2.05 6.67
C GLN A 242 -17.37 -3.29 6.55
N GLY A 243 -16.78 -3.53 5.39
CA GLY A 243 -15.86 -4.64 5.19
C GLY A 243 -16.52 -5.98 4.93
N GLU A 244 -17.80 -6.00 4.52
CA GLU A 244 -18.40 -7.18 3.92
C GLU A 244 -18.04 -7.24 2.44
N VAL A 245 -17.53 -8.38 1.99
CA VAL A 245 -17.40 -8.66 0.55
C VAL A 245 -18.79 -8.44 -0.05
N VAL A 246 -18.97 -7.38 -0.84
CA VAL A 246 -20.21 -7.20 -1.60
C VAL A 246 -20.34 -8.46 -2.43
N GLU A 247 -21.45 -9.18 -2.25
CA GLU A 247 -21.72 -10.43 -2.94
C GLU A 247 -21.36 -10.24 -4.42
N VAL A 248 -20.27 -10.89 -4.83
CA VAL A 248 -20.03 -11.14 -6.24
C VAL A 248 -21.19 -12.02 -6.65
N GLU A 249 -22.03 -11.55 -7.59
CA GLU A 249 -23.23 -12.29 -7.96
C GLU A 249 -22.85 -13.75 -8.28
N PRO A 250 -23.57 -14.75 -7.73
CA PRO A 250 -23.24 -16.17 -7.90
C PRO A 250 -23.01 -16.56 -9.37
N GLU A 251 -23.70 -15.89 -10.29
CA GLU A 251 -23.60 -16.06 -11.74
C GLU A 251 -22.22 -15.70 -12.30
N MET A 252 -21.51 -14.74 -11.71
CA MET A 252 -20.14 -14.37 -12.09
C MET A 252 -19.12 -15.36 -11.55
N ILE A 253 -19.35 -15.87 -10.33
CA ILE A 253 -18.52 -16.93 -9.75
C ILE A 253 -18.68 -18.20 -10.59
N GLU A 254 -19.91 -18.61 -10.91
CA GLU A 254 -20.20 -19.76 -11.78
C GLU A 254 -19.58 -19.58 -13.17
N TYR A 255 -19.68 -18.40 -13.78
CA TYR A 255 -19.05 -18.11 -15.07
C TYR A 255 -17.52 -18.22 -15.01
N MET A 256 -16.88 -17.64 -14.00
CA MET A 256 -15.43 -17.72 -13.82
C MET A 256 -14.95 -19.10 -13.36
N GLU A 257 -15.79 -19.91 -12.71
CA GLU A 257 -15.45 -21.30 -12.38
C GLU A 257 -15.57 -22.20 -13.62
N GLU A 258 -16.59 -22.01 -14.48
CA GLU A 258 -16.78 -22.79 -15.72
C GLU A 258 -15.72 -22.51 -16.78
N GLU A 259 -15.21 -21.27 -16.89
CA GLU A 259 -14.25 -20.90 -17.93
C GLU A 259 -12.80 -21.33 -17.60
N PHE A 260 -12.51 -21.64 -16.32
CA PHE A 260 -11.15 -21.93 -15.83
C PHE A 260 -10.91 -23.36 -15.32
N ASP A 261 -11.89 -24.26 -15.34
CA ASP A 261 -11.70 -25.70 -15.05
C ASP A 261 -11.04 -26.46 -16.23
#